data_AF-A0A7S8ERA9-F1
#
_entry.id   AF-A0A7S8ERA9-F1
#
_cell.length_a   1.000
_cell.length_b   1.000
_cell.length_c   1.000
_cell.angle_alpha   90.00
_cell.angle_beta   90.00
_cell.angle_gamma   90.00
#
_symmetry.space_group_name_H-M   'P 1'
#
loop_
_entity.id
_entity.type
_entity.pdbx_description
1 polymer ?
#
loop_
_entity_poly.entity_id
_entity_poly.type
_entity_poly.pdbx_seq_one_letter_code
_entity_poly.pdbx_strand_id
1 'polypeptide(L)'
;MATLSQANSARAEHADDLGKIGAHAIGVEKGESFGRQGWVVVVYVEPGTVHDLPAALTTEHEGKAVDVPVVVKDSEPFEAQ
;
A
#
# COMPACT_ATOMS: atom_id res chain seq x y z
N MET A 1 3.28 -14.47 -4.37
CA MET A 1 2.67 -13.84 -3.18
C MET A 1 3.77 -13.12 -2.43
N ALA A 2 3.56 -11.87 -2.03
CA ALA A 2 4.55 -11.12 -1.26
C ALA A 2 4.56 -11.57 0.21
N THR A 3 5.74 -11.65 0.80
CA THR A 3 5.94 -11.87 2.24
C THR A 3 5.79 -10.57 3.03
N LEU A 4 5.67 -10.65 4.35
CA LEU A 4 5.64 -9.48 5.23
C LEU A 4 6.89 -8.59 5.05
N SER A 5 8.06 -9.20 4.89
CA SER A 5 9.31 -8.47 4.71
C SER A 5 9.34 -7.75 3.36
N GLN A 6 8.88 -8.40 2.29
CA GLN A 6 8.76 -7.79 0.96
C GLN A 6 7.76 -6.63 0.97
N ALA A 7 6.60 -6.80 1.60
CA ALA A 7 5.60 -5.74 1.69
C ALA A 7 6.08 -4.54 2.53
N ASN A 8 6.84 -4.77 3.60
CA ASN A 8 7.47 -3.68 4.35
C ASN A 8 8.58 -2.97 3.58
N SER A 9 9.36 -3.70 2.79
CA SER A 9 10.40 -3.12 1.93
C SER A 9 9.76 -2.23 0.87
N ALA A 10 8.75 -2.74 0.16
CA ALA A 10 7.96 -1.96 -0.80
C ALA A 10 7.31 -0.73 -0.15
N ARG A 11 6.74 -0.86 1.05
CA ARG A 11 6.20 0.29 1.80
C ARG A 11 7.28 1.35 2.04
N ALA A 12 8.45 0.95 2.52
CA ALA A 12 9.51 1.88 2.88
C ALA A 12 10.14 2.57 1.67
N GLU A 13 10.40 1.81 0.60
CA GLU A 13 11.00 2.32 -0.64
C GLU A 13 10.08 3.31 -1.37
N HIS A 14 8.77 3.08 -1.33
CA HIS A 14 7.79 3.86 -2.08
C HIS A 14 7.01 4.86 -1.21
N ALA A 15 7.34 4.99 0.08
CA ALA A 15 6.58 5.84 1.02
C ALA A 15 6.49 7.30 0.55
N ASP A 16 7.61 7.88 0.09
CA ASP A 16 7.68 9.26 -0.34
C ASP A 16 6.86 9.50 -1.62
N ASP A 17 6.90 8.55 -2.57
CA ASP A 17 6.18 8.66 -3.83
C ASP A 17 4.67 8.46 -3.64
N LEU A 18 4.28 7.51 -2.79
CA LEU A 18 2.89 7.34 -2.35
C LEU A 18 2.37 8.61 -1.65
N GLY A 19 3.20 9.26 -0.81
CA GLY A 19 2.86 10.52 -0.17
C GLY A 19 2.61 11.66 -1.17
N LYS A 20 3.45 11.79 -2.22
CA LYS A 20 3.28 12.81 -3.27
C LYS A 20 1.99 12.67 -4.06
N ILE A 21 1.49 11.44 -4.19
CA ILE A 21 0.23 11.15 -4.88
C ILE A 21 -0.96 11.11 -3.93
N GLY A 22 -0.81 11.55 -2.68
CA GLY A 22 -1.91 11.81 -1.75
C GLY A 22 -2.21 10.69 -0.73
N ALA A 23 -1.30 9.73 -0.57
CA ALA A 23 -1.35 8.85 0.60
C ALA A 23 -1.07 9.65 1.87
N HIS A 24 -1.97 9.62 2.84
CA HIS A 24 -1.70 10.20 4.17
C HIS A 24 -1.19 9.15 5.16
N ALA A 25 -1.50 7.87 4.93
CA ALA A 25 -1.03 6.75 5.73
C ALA A 25 -0.84 5.52 4.86
N ILE A 26 0.20 4.75 5.19
CA ILE A 26 0.58 3.56 4.43
C ILE A 26 0.83 2.42 5.43
N GLY A 27 0.01 1.38 5.33
CA GLY A 27 0.06 0.18 6.15
C GLY A 27 0.48 -1.06 5.36
N VAL A 28 0.76 -2.14 6.08
CA VAL A 28 0.96 -3.48 5.52
C VAL A 28 0.03 -4.45 6.22
N GLU A 29 -0.78 -5.16 5.45
CA GLU A 29 -1.81 -6.05 5.97
C GLU A 29 -1.81 -7.40 5.24
N LYS A 30 -2.43 -8.40 5.85
CA LYS A 30 -2.68 -9.67 5.16
C LYS A 30 -3.67 -9.45 4.03
N GLY A 31 -3.32 -9.91 2.83
CA GLY A 31 -4.13 -9.80 1.63
C GLY A 31 -5.47 -10.53 1.73
N GLU A 32 -5.59 -11.52 2.62
CA GLU A 32 -6.81 -12.34 2.79
C GLU A 32 -8.03 -11.47 3.13
N SER A 33 -7.84 -10.41 3.91
CA SER A 33 -8.86 -9.40 4.22
C SER A 33 -9.36 -8.62 2.99
N PHE A 34 -8.66 -8.74 1.86
CA PHE A 34 -8.91 -8.04 0.60
C PHE A 34 -9.08 -9.00 -0.58
N GLY A 35 -9.27 -10.30 -0.33
CA GLY A 35 -9.39 -11.32 -1.39
C GLY A 35 -8.10 -11.57 -2.18
N ARG A 36 -6.94 -11.19 -1.63
CA ARG A 36 -5.61 -11.43 -2.21
C ARG A 36 -4.83 -12.43 -1.35
N GLN A 37 -3.86 -13.13 -1.93
CA GLN A 37 -2.99 -14.03 -1.18
C GLN A 37 -1.66 -13.36 -0.81
N GLY A 38 -1.15 -13.61 0.39
CA GLY A 38 0.10 -13.03 0.90
C GLY A 38 -0.12 -11.72 1.65
N TRP A 39 0.88 -10.83 1.62
CA TRP A 39 0.82 -9.49 2.23
C TRP A 39 0.65 -8.41 1.16
N VAL A 40 -0.04 -7.34 1.53
CA VAL A 40 -0.37 -6.22 0.65
C VAL A 40 0.00 -4.89 1.33
N VAL A 41 0.27 -3.87 0.52
CA VAL A 41 0.40 -2.49 0.99
C VAL A 41 -0.97 -1.84 0.94
N VAL A 42 -1.42 -1.29 2.06
CA VAL A 42 -2.69 -0.57 2.17
C VAL A 42 -2.38 0.92 2.20
N VAL A 43 -2.90 1.65 1.22
CA VAL A 43 -2.73 3.10 1.09
C VAL A 43 -4.03 3.77 1.49
N TYR A 44 -3.96 4.61 2.50
CA TYR A 44 -5.09 5.41 2.97
C TYR A 44 -5.03 6.80 2.34
N VAL A 45 -6.11 7.17 1.66
CA VAL A 45 -6.24 8.44 0.93
C VAL A 45 -7.39 9.28 1.46
N GLU A 46 -7.35 10.58 1.17
CA GLU A 46 -8.47 11.47 1.48
C GLU A 46 -9.71 11.11 0.66
N PRO A 47 -10.90 11.09 1.28
CA PRO A 47 -12.13 10.73 0.60
C PRO A 47 -12.47 11.75 -0.51
N GLY A 48 -12.86 11.25 -1.68
CA GLY A 48 -13.26 12.08 -2.81
C GLY A 48 -12.12 12.55 -3.71
N THR A 49 -10.87 12.16 -3.42
CA THR A 49 -9.75 12.45 -4.29
C THR A 49 -9.46 11.25 -5.20
N VAL A 50 -9.58 11.47 -6.52
CA VAL A 50 -9.21 10.44 -7.50
C VAL A 50 -7.69 10.40 -7.58
N HIS A 51 -7.10 9.39 -6.97
CA HIS A 51 -5.67 9.15 -7.03
C HIS A 51 -5.34 8.08 -8.07
N ASP A 52 -4.39 8.38 -8.95
CA ASP A 52 -3.80 7.37 -9.84
C ASP A 52 -2.75 6.58 -9.05
N LEU A 53 -3.24 5.74 -8.13
CA LEU A 53 -2.40 4.88 -7.30
C LEU A 53 -2.08 3.58 -8.08
N PRO A 54 -0.81 3.14 -8.09
CA PRO A 54 -0.44 1.92 -8.79
C PRO A 54 -1.11 0.71 -8.14
N ALA A 55 -1.53 -0.26 -8.95
CA ALA A 55 -2.18 -1.49 -8.45
C ALA A 55 -1.21 -2.45 -7.72
N ALA A 56 0.09 -2.24 -7.88
CA ALA A 56 1.18 -2.95 -7.22
C ALA A 56 2.45 -2.07 -7.16
N LEU A 57 3.29 -2.30 -6.15
CA LEU A 57 4.62 -1.72 -6.02
C LEU A 57 5.67 -2.78 -6.30
N THR A 58 6.64 -2.46 -7.13
CA THR A 58 7.78 -3.35 -7.37
C THR A 58 8.91 -2.99 -6.42
N THR A 59 9.40 -3.97 -5.67
CA THR A 59 10.57 -3.83 -4.77
C THR A 59 11.60 -4.90 -5.12
N GLU A 60 12.88 -4.62 -4.89
CA GLU A 60 13.92 -5.64 -5.04
C GLU A 60 14.13 -6.35 -3.69
N HIS A 61 13.96 -7.67 -3.68
CA HIS A 61 14.22 -8.50 -2.50
C HIS A 61 15.14 -9.64 -2.89
N GLU A 62 16.30 -9.73 -2.25
CA GLU A 62 17.33 -10.76 -2.52
C GLU A 62 17.74 -10.81 -4.01
N GLY A 63 17.86 -9.65 -4.66
CA GLY A 63 18.26 -9.54 -6.07
C GLY A 63 17.16 -9.95 -7.07
N LYS A 64 15.91 -10.04 -6.62
CA LYS A 64 14.75 -10.30 -7.49
C LYS A 64 13.71 -9.20 -7.32
N ALA A 65 13.16 -8.76 -8.44
CA ALA A 65 11.97 -7.91 -8.45
C ALA A 65 10.76 -8.70 -7.93
N VAL A 66 10.04 -8.12 -6.98
CA VAL A 66 8.82 -8.66 -6.40
C VAL A 66 7.73 -7.62 -6.48
N ASP A 67 6.61 -7.98 -7.10
CA ASP A 67 5.42 -7.14 -7.13
C ASP A 67 4.58 -7.37 -5.87
N VAL A 68 4.38 -6.30 -5.11
CA VAL A 68 3.56 -6.26 -3.92
C VAL A 68 2.24 -5.58 -4.24
N PRO A 69 1.10 -6.28 -4.10
CA PRO A 69 -0.22 -5.68 -4.31
C PRO A 69 -0.46 -4.42 -3.49
N VAL A 70 -1.08 -3.42 -4.10
CA VAL A 70 -1.59 -2.22 -3.41
C VAL A 70 -3.11 -2.32 -3.30
N VAL A 71 -3.62 -1.93 -2.14
CA VAL A 71 -5.04 -1.73 -1.88
C VAL A 71 -5.22 -0.28 -1.44
N VAL A 72 -6.11 0.43 -2.12
CA VAL A 72 -6.46 1.80 -1.77
C VAL A 72 -7.69 1.77 -0.87
N LYS A 73 -7.65 2.52 0.22
CA LYS A 73 -8.80 2.76 1.09
C LYS A 73 -9.04 4.26 1.22
N ASP A 74 -10.26 4.66 0.91
CA ASP A 74 -10.74 5.97 1.33
C ASP A 74 -10.78 6.01 2.85
N SER A 75 -10.31 7.11 3.39
CA SER A 75 -10.29 7.28 4.84
C SER A 75 -11.62 7.84 5.28
N GLU A 76 -12.18 7.24 6.32
CA GLU A 76 -13.36 7.81 6.94
C GLU A 76 -12.98 9.17 7.54
N PRO A 77 -13.78 10.22 7.33
CA PRO A 77 -13.54 11.50 7.97
C PRO A 77 -13.46 11.25 9.48
N PHE A 78 -12.35 11.66 10.10
CA PHE A 78 -12.23 11.61 11.55
C PHE A 78 -13.18 12.65 12.14
N GLU A 79 -14.32 12.20 12.70
CA GLU A 79 -15.11 13.03 13.60
C GLU A 79 -14.45 13.01 14.98
N ALA A 80 -13.82 14.12 15.36
CA ALA A 80 -13.33 14.30 16.73
C ALA A 80 -14.53 14.28 17.69
N GLN A 81 -14.54 13.32 18.64
CA GLN A 81 -15.50 13.29 19.74
C GLN A 81 -15.18 14.32 20.82
#